data_AF-A0A936ZS55-F1
#
_entry.id   AF-A0A936ZS55-F1
#
_cell.length_a   1.000
_cell.length_b   1.000
_cell.length_c   1.000
_cell.angle_alpha   90.00
_cell.angle_beta   90.00
_cell.angle_gamma   90.00
#
_symmetry.space_group_name_H-M   'P 1'
#
loop_
_entity.id
_entity.type
_entity.pdbx_description
1 polymer ?
#
loop_
_entity_poly.entity_id
_entity_poly.type
_entity_poly.pdbx_seq_one_letter_code
_entity_poly.pdbx_strand_id
1 'polypeptide(L)'
;MQSPVYDEFMVNGMTPDGVVHWAAAGCVTVLLEASRQLAVDGWTPLDAAVQWICAQHPEQTPEKYRCRSWPQVLFESGRFDLCYRDDGGRKQPWYRERLPRNKR
;
A
#
# COMPACT_ATOMS: atom_id res chain seq x y z
N MET A 1 36.96 -10.44 2.62
CA MET A 1 36.23 -10.92 3.80
C MET A 1 34.74 -10.72 3.53
N GLN A 2 34.02 -11.81 3.24
CA GLN A 2 32.56 -11.79 3.12
C GLN A 2 31.98 -11.99 4.51
N SER A 3 31.27 -11.00 5.03
CA SER A 3 30.64 -11.06 6.35
C SER A 3 29.25 -11.75 6.26
N PRO A 4 28.94 -12.67 7.18
CA PRO A 4 27.77 -13.54 7.14
C PRO A 4 26.56 -12.84 7.76
N VAL A 5 25.73 -12.17 6.95
CA VAL A 5 24.40 -11.66 7.39
C VAL A 5 23.37 -11.84 6.27
N TYR A 6 23.49 -12.93 5.50
CA TYR A 6 22.66 -13.14 4.31
C TYR A 6 21.36 -13.92 4.58
N ASP A 7 21.17 -14.48 5.78
CA ASP A 7 20.18 -15.56 5.97
C ASP A 7 18.88 -15.20 6.71
N GLU A 8 18.69 -13.97 7.20
CA GLU A 8 17.45 -13.59 7.91
C GLU A 8 16.63 -12.47 7.22
N PHE A 9 17.16 -11.87 6.15
CA PHE A 9 16.63 -10.62 5.58
C PHE A 9 15.55 -10.79 4.49
N MET A 10 15.25 -12.01 4.05
CA MET A 10 14.28 -12.26 2.98
C MET A 10 12.80 -12.16 3.42
N VAL A 11 12.53 -12.08 4.73
CA VAL A 11 11.14 -12.13 5.24
C VAL A 11 10.40 -10.78 5.15
N ASN A 12 11.08 -9.63 5.01
CA ASN A 12 10.42 -8.31 5.15
C ASN A 12 10.63 -7.31 4.00
N GLY A 13 11.29 -7.70 2.90
CA GLY A 13 11.37 -6.86 1.70
C GLY A 13 11.98 -5.46 1.91
N MET A 14 12.94 -5.32 2.84
CA MET A 14 13.66 -4.06 3.03
C MET A 14 15.11 -4.21 2.59
N THR A 15 15.58 -3.28 1.75
CA THR A 15 17.02 -3.16 1.48
C THR A 15 17.77 -2.64 2.71
N PRO A 16 19.08 -2.93 2.83
CA PRO A 16 19.93 -2.35 3.87
C PRO A 16 20.08 -0.82 3.79
N ASP A 17 19.68 -0.19 2.69
CA ASP A 17 19.67 1.27 2.52
C ASP A 17 18.40 1.94 3.11
N GLY A 18 17.44 1.14 3.61
CA GLY A 18 16.16 1.63 4.13
C GLY A 18 15.09 1.86 3.05
N VAL A 19 15.36 1.46 1.80
CA VAL A 19 14.37 1.49 0.72
C VAL A 19 13.44 0.28 0.89
N VAL A 20 12.16 0.57 1.08
CA VAL A 20 11.08 -0.43 1.13
C VAL A 20 10.83 -0.96 -0.27
N HIS A 21 10.94 -2.27 -0.47
CA HIS A 21 10.52 -2.89 -1.72
C HIS A 21 9.00 -3.01 -1.75
N TRP A 22 8.33 -1.94 -2.17
CA TRP A 22 6.88 -1.87 -2.30
C TRP A 22 6.27 -2.98 -3.17
N ALA A 23 7.04 -3.56 -4.10
CA ALA A 23 6.59 -4.71 -4.90
C ALA A 23 6.36 -5.99 -4.09
N ALA A 24 7.06 -6.17 -2.98
CA ALA A 24 6.94 -7.32 -2.08
C ALA A 24 6.33 -6.95 -0.72
N ALA A 25 5.97 -5.67 -0.52
CA ALA A 25 5.43 -5.18 0.74
C ALA A 25 3.99 -5.67 0.93
N GLY A 26 3.72 -6.31 2.08
CA GLY A 26 2.39 -6.83 2.41
C GLY A 26 1.30 -5.76 2.36
N CYS A 27 1.62 -4.49 2.67
CA CYS A 27 0.68 -3.38 2.56
C CYS A 27 0.15 -3.17 1.14
N VAL A 28 0.97 -3.36 0.11
CA VAL A 28 0.54 -3.23 -1.29
C VAL A 28 -0.39 -4.38 -1.67
N THR A 29 -0.06 -5.61 -1.24
CA THR A 29 -0.91 -6.79 -1.46
C THR A 29 -2.29 -6.59 -0.84
N VAL A 30 -2.37 -6.24 0.45
CA VAL A 30 -3.67 -6.07 1.12
C VAL A 30 -4.46 -4.87 0.58
N LEU A 31 -3.80 -3.81 0.11
CA LEU A 31 -4.46 -2.69 -0.58
C LEU A 31 -5.07 -3.11 -1.93
N LEU A 32 -4.41 -4.01 -2.66
CA LEU A 32 -4.94 -4.59 -3.89
C LEU A 32 -6.11 -5.52 -3.60
N GLU A 33 -6.01 -6.36 -2.55
CA GLU A 33 -7.11 -7.23 -2.12
C GLU A 33 -8.33 -6.43 -1.67
N ALA A 34 -8.12 -5.40 -0.83
CA ALA A 34 -9.17 -4.47 -0.45
C ALA A 34 -9.81 -3.81 -1.68
N SER A 35 -8.99 -3.44 -2.68
CA SER A 35 -9.51 -2.87 -3.92
C SER A 35 -10.35 -3.84 -4.73
N ARG A 36 -10.05 -5.14 -4.73
CA ARG A 36 -10.87 -6.14 -5.43
C ARG A 36 -12.24 -6.34 -4.78
N GLN A 37 -12.31 -6.14 -3.47
CA GLN A 37 -13.54 -6.34 -2.70
C GLN A 37 -14.42 -5.08 -2.62
N LEU A 38 -13.79 -3.89 -2.57
CA LEU A 38 -14.44 -2.62 -2.24
C LEU A 38 -14.42 -1.59 -3.38
N ALA A 39 -13.85 -1.91 -4.55
CA ALA A 39 -13.82 -0.95 -5.65
C ALA A 39 -15.23 -0.63 -6.14
N VAL A 40 -15.50 0.67 -6.24
CA VAL A 40 -16.67 1.25 -6.87
C VAL A 40 -16.20 2.05 -8.08
N ASP A 41 -16.63 1.66 -9.28
CA ASP A 41 -16.19 2.27 -10.55
C ASP A 41 -14.66 2.27 -10.73
N GLY A 42 -13.99 1.21 -10.27
CA GLY A 42 -12.54 1.06 -10.35
C GLY A 42 -11.75 1.95 -9.37
N TRP A 43 -12.42 2.58 -8.42
CA TRP A 43 -11.81 3.33 -7.32
C TRP A 43 -12.29 2.79 -5.97
N THR A 44 -11.37 2.74 -5.02
CA THR A 44 -11.64 2.19 -3.69
C THR A 44 -11.56 3.32 -2.66
N PRO A 45 -12.60 3.52 -1.84
CA PRO A 45 -12.53 4.48 -0.75
C PRO A 45 -11.47 4.00 0.25
N LEU A 46 -10.48 4.85 0.51
CA LEU A 46 -9.35 4.49 1.36
C LEU A 46 -9.80 4.19 2.79
N ASP A 47 -10.79 4.93 3.30
CA ASP A 47 -11.31 4.69 4.64
C ASP A 47 -11.90 3.28 4.78
N ALA A 48 -12.72 2.86 3.81
CA ALA A 48 -13.27 1.50 3.79
C ALA A 48 -12.18 0.44 3.64
N ALA A 49 -11.17 0.69 2.79
CA ALA A 49 -10.03 -0.21 2.65
C ALA A 49 -9.24 -0.34 3.96
N VAL A 50 -8.99 0.77 4.67
CA VAL A 50 -8.29 0.76 5.95
C VAL A 50 -9.08 -0.01 7.01
N GLN A 51 -10.40 0.19 7.06
CA GLN A 51 -11.26 -0.58 7.96
C GLN A 51 -11.23 -2.07 7.63
N TRP A 52 -11.29 -2.44 6.35
CA TRP A 52 -11.20 -3.83 5.91
C TRP A 52 -9.82 -4.45 6.23
N ILE A 53 -8.73 -3.72 5.99
CA ILE A 53 -7.37 -4.15 6.31
C ILE A 53 -7.22 -4.31 7.83
N CYS A 54 -7.73 -3.39 8.64
CA CYS A 54 -7.67 -3.50 10.10
C CYS A 54 -8.45 -4.73 10.60
N ALA A 55 -9.55 -5.09 9.94
CA ALA A 55 -10.37 -6.26 10.28
C ALA A 55 -9.75 -7.59 9.80
N GLN A 56 -9.17 -7.65 8.60
CA GLN A 56 -8.64 -8.89 8.01
C GLN A 56 -7.14 -9.10 8.27
N HIS A 57 -6.37 -8.02 8.33
CA HIS A 57 -4.92 -8.00 8.43
C HIS A 57 -4.44 -6.95 9.45
N PRO A 58 -4.79 -7.09 10.75
CA PRO A 58 -4.44 -6.12 11.78
C PRO A 58 -2.92 -5.91 11.95
N GLU A 59 -2.10 -6.85 11.49
CA GLU A 59 -0.63 -6.77 11.45
C GLU A 59 -0.09 -5.78 10.41
N GLN A 60 -0.92 -5.36 9.44
CA GLN A 60 -0.53 -4.47 8.36
C GLN A 60 -0.82 -3.03 8.75
N THR A 61 0.18 -2.37 9.32
CA THR A 61 0.11 -0.95 9.69
C THR A 61 1.07 -0.12 8.83
N PRO A 62 0.73 1.15 8.54
CA PRO A 62 1.63 2.03 7.77
C PRO A 62 2.97 2.26 8.50
N GLU A 63 2.98 2.23 9.84
CA GLU A 63 4.17 2.42 10.67
C GLU A 63 5.23 1.36 10.42
N LYS A 64 4.82 0.11 10.13
CA LYS A 64 5.73 -1.00 9.77
C LYS A 64 6.57 -0.69 8.53
N TYR A 65 6.07 0.20 7.67
CA TYR A 65 6.70 0.63 6.43
C TYR A 65 7.27 2.06 6.52
N ARG A 66 7.48 2.58 7.74
CA ARG A 66 7.93 3.96 8.02
C ARG A 66 7.00 5.06 7.49
N CYS A 67 5.75 4.71 7.21
CA CYS A 67 4.71 5.65 6.81
C CYS A 67 3.87 6.04 8.03
N ARG A 68 3.47 7.32 8.10
CA ARG A 68 2.60 7.82 9.17
C ARG A 68 1.12 7.60 8.87
N SER A 69 0.76 7.37 7.61
CA SER A 69 -0.64 7.21 7.19
C SER A 69 -0.75 6.41 5.89
N TRP A 70 -1.91 5.80 5.66
CA TRP A 70 -2.21 5.06 4.43
C TRP A 70 -2.10 5.88 3.13
N PRO A 71 -2.51 7.18 3.06
CA PRO A 71 -2.24 8.01 1.88
C PRO A 71 -0.75 8.14 1.57
N GLN A 72 0.11 8.18 2.61
CA GLN A 72 1.56 8.21 2.44
C GLN A 72 2.07 6.89 1.87
N VAL A 73 1.56 5.74 2.34
CA VAL A 73 1.88 4.42 1.76
C VAL A 73 1.54 4.38 0.27
N LEU A 74 0.36 4.87 -0.12
CA LEU A 74 -0.05 4.91 -1.52
C LEU A 74 0.90 5.77 -2.36
N PHE A 75 1.26 6.96 -1.86
CA PHE A 75 2.18 7.87 -2.53
C PHE A 75 3.60 7.29 -2.66
N GLU A 76 4.16 6.80 -1.56
CA GLU A 76 5.51 6.22 -1.50
C GLU A 76 5.61 4.94 -2.35
N SER A 77 4.54 4.13 -2.39
CA SER A 77 4.52 2.90 -3.17
C SER A 77 4.59 3.14 -4.68
N GLY A 78 4.15 4.31 -5.17
CA GLY A 78 4.10 4.65 -6.59
C GLY A 78 3.22 3.74 -7.46
N ARG A 79 2.48 2.80 -6.84
CA ARG A 79 1.65 1.78 -7.49
C ARG A 79 0.17 2.13 -7.56
N PHE A 80 -0.25 3.18 -6.88
CA PHE A 80 -1.64 3.58 -6.82
C PHE A 80 -1.80 5.03 -7.25
N ASP A 81 -2.90 5.32 -7.94
CA ASP A 81 -3.37 6.69 -8.10
C ASP A 81 -4.21 7.05 -6.87
N LEU A 82 -4.03 8.26 -6.35
CA LEU A 82 -4.82 8.82 -5.25
C LEU A 82 -5.64 10.01 -5.75
N CYS A 83 -6.93 10.02 -5.44
CA CYS A 83 -7.85 11.10 -5.75
C CYS A 83 -8.66 11.45 -4.50
N TYR A 84 -9.15 12.68 -4.41
CA TYR A 84 -10.05 13.10 -3.33
C TYR A 84 -11.42 13.36 -3.92
N ARG A 85 -12.43 12.61 -3.46
CA ARG A 85 -13.82 12.75 -3.89
C ARG A 85 -14.64 13.36 -2.76
N ASP A 86 -15.60 14.19 -3.12
CA ASP A 86 -16.59 14.65 -2.16
C ASP A 86 -17.63 13.55 -1.95
N ASP A 87 -17.77 13.09 -0.72
CA ASP A 87 -18.79 12.14 -0.31
C ASP A 87 -19.55 12.78 0.87
N GLY A 88 -20.75 13.28 0.58
CA GLY A 88 -21.60 13.94 1.58
C GLY A 88 -21.03 15.22 2.19
N GLY A 89 -20.24 16.01 1.44
CA GLY A 89 -19.63 17.25 1.92
C GLY A 89 -18.29 17.08 2.64
N ARG A 90 -17.75 15.86 2.69
CA ARG A 90 -16.39 15.59 3.17
C ARG A 90 -15.53 15.04 2.03
N LYS A 91 -14.38 15.66 1.81
CA LYS A 91 -13.36 15.13 0.89
C LYS A 91 -12.75 13.86 1.47
N GLN A 92 -13.08 12.73 0.88
CA GLN A 92 -12.51 11.44 1.24
C GLN A 92 -11.42 11.03 0.23
N PRO A 93 -10.32 10.42 0.68
CA PRO A 93 -9.31 9.84 -0.20
C PRO A 93 -9.83 8.55 -0.83
N TRP A 94 -9.66 8.42 -2.13
CA TRP A 94 -9.98 7.26 -2.95
C TRP A 94 -8.75 6.88 -3.75
N TYR A 95 -8.49 5.59 -3.86
CA TYR A 95 -7.32 5.10 -4.57
C TYR A 95 -7.70 4.04 -5.60
N ARG A 96 -6.84 3.87 -6.60
CA ARG A 96 -6.95 2.75 -7.55
C ARG A 96 -5.57 2.23 -7.90
N GLU A 97 -5.50 0.98 -8.32
CA GLU A 97 -4.28 0.42 -8.87
C GLU A 97 -3.86 1.24 -10.11
N ARG A 98 -2.63 1.76 -10.08
CA ARG A 98 -2.02 2.40 -11.24
C ARG A 98 -1.50 1.30 -12.13
N LEU A 99 -2.26 0.98 -13.19
CA LEU A 99 -1.81 0.06 -14.21
C LEU A 99 -0.42 0.48 -14.71
N PRO A 100 0.53 -0.45 -14.88
CA PRO A 100 1.80 -0.11 -15.48
C PRO A 100 1.51 0.51 -16.84
N ARG A 101 1.97 1.75 -17.05
CA ARG A 101 1.98 2.35 -18.39
C ARG A 101 2.85 1.43 -19.24
N ASN A 102 2.22 0.57 -20.04
CA ASN A 102 2.91 -0.21 -21.05
C ASN A 102 3.66 0.77 -21.94
N LYS A 103 4.98 0.84 -21.77
CA LYS A 103 5.87 1.57 -22.69
C LYS A 103 5.91 0.70 -23.95
N ARG A 104 5.07 1.05 -24.94
CA ARG A 104 5.21 0.54 -26.30
C ARG A 104 6.52 1.04 -26.90
#